data_AF-A0A7X3XC96-F1
#
_entry.id   AF-A0A7X3XC96-F1
#
_cell.length_a   1.000
_cell.length_b   1.000
_cell.length_c   1.000
_cell.angle_alpha   90.00
_cell.angle_beta   90.00
_cell.angle_gamma   90.00
#
_symmetry.space_group_name_H-M   'P 1'
#
loop_
_entity.id
_entity.type
_entity.pdbx_description
1 polymer ?
#
loop_
_entity_poly.entity_id
_entity_poly.type
_entity_poly.pdbx_seq_one_letter_code
_entity_poly.pdbx_strand_id
1 'polypeptide(L)'
;MAITLTADELRTLIDVDLDTATRLLGVASAEVERYAHGSTVPGPVLNEAVIRCAGFLYGMPKSAIRSETAGPLNVHYAANNVSALRHSGAMALLSPFKQRRAV
;
A
#
# COMPACT_ATOMS: atom_id res chain seq x y z
N MET A 1 14.83 1.80 -3.19
CA MET A 1 13.92 0.77 -3.77
C MET A 1 12.67 1.49 -4.22
N ALA A 2 12.13 1.15 -5.38
CA ALA A 2 10.96 1.83 -5.93
C ALA A 2 9.83 0.83 -6.17
N ILE A 3 8.63 1.19 -5.74
CA ILE A 3 7.38 0.58 -6.23
C ILE A 3 7.21 1.07 -7.66
N THR A 4 6.99 0.15 -8.60
CA THR A 4 6.80 0.48 -10.03
C THR A 4 5.37 0.27 -10.49
N LEU A 5 4.50 -0.22 -9.61
CA LEU A 5 3.09 -0.46 -9.89
C LEU A 5 2.37 0.87 -10.17
N THR A 6 1.68 0.93 -11.30
CA THR A 6 0.87 2.07 -11.72
C THR A 6 -0.60 1.92 -11.30
N ALA A 7 -1.35 3.02 -11.30
CA ALA A 7 -2.79 3.00 -11.01
C ALA A 7 -3.58 2.23 -12.09
N ASP A 8 -3.11 2.27 -13.35
CA ASP A 8 -3.69 1.51 -14.46
C ASP A 8 -3.51 0.00 -14.33
N GLU A 9 -2.33 -0.44 -13.86
CA GLU A 9 -2.11 -1.86 -13.56
C GLU A 9 -2.95 -2.28 -12.37
N LEU A 10 -2.98 -1.47 -11.30
CA LEU A 10 -3.76 -1.77 -10.11
C LEU A 10 -5.25 -1.88 -10.43
N ARG A 11 -5.84 -0.92 -11.16
CA ARG A 11 -7.28 -0.95 -11.48
C ARG A 11 -7.71 -2.22 -12.21
N THR A 12 -6.83 -2.77 -13.04
CA THR A 12 -7.08 -4.00 -13.79
C THR A 12 -6.99 -5.23 -12.88
N LEU A 13 -6.09 -5.21 -11.89
CA LEU A 13 -5.87 -6.32 -10.96
C LEU A 13 -6.95 -6.44 -9.88
N ILE A 14 -7.53 -5.32 -9.44
CA ILE A 14 -8.55 -5.29 -8.37
C ILE A 14 -9.95 -4.91 -8.88
N ASP A 15 -10.13 -4.75 -10.20
CA ASP A 15 -11.40 -4.44 -10.88
C ASP A 15 -12.13 -3.22 -10.29
N VAL A 16 -11.49 -2.05 -10.38
CA VAL A 16 -12.06 -0.77 -9.88
C VAL A 16 -11.88 0.35 -10.91
N ASP A 17 -12.56 1.47 -10.70
CA ASP A 17 -12.32 2.67 -11.51
C ASP A 17 -10.94 3.29 -11.23
N LEU A 18 -10.43 4.07 -12.18
CA LEU A 18 -9.07 4.65 -12.11
C LEU A 18 -8.89 5.60 -10.92
N ASP A 19 -9.93 6.34 -10.54
CA ASP A 19 -9.87 7.25 -9.40
C ASP A 19 -9.71 6.43 -8.11
N THR A 20 -10.56 5.43 -7.88
CA THR A 20 -10.42 4.48 -6.76
C THR A 20 -9.06 3.79 -6.73
N ALA A 21 -8.55 3.30 -7.87
CA ALA A 21 -7.23 2.69 -7.94
C ALA A 21 -6.11 3.67 -7.57
N THR A 22 -6.20 4.93 -8.02
CA THR A 22 -5.23 5.98 -7.67
C THR A 22 -5.21 6.23 -6.16
N ARG A 23 -6.40 6.29 -5.53
CA ARG A 23 -6.51 6.43 -4.07
C ARG A 23 -5.83 5.27 -3.36
N LEU A 24 -6.21 4.05 -3.73
CA LEU A 24 -5.74 2.82 -3.10
C LEU A 24 -4.23 2.65 -3.28
N LEU A 25 -3.70 2.96 -4.46
CA LEU A 25 -2.26 2.91 -4.74
C LEU A 25 -1.49 3.86 -3.83
N GLY A 26 -1.97 5.09 -3.66
CA GLY A 26 -1.34 6.08 -2.77
C GLY A 26 -1.27 5.60 -1.32
N VAL A 27 -2.38 5.12 -0.76
CA VAL A 27 -2.42 4.60 0.62
C VAL A 27 -1.53 3.36 0.76
N ALA A 28 -1.73 2.37 -0.11
CA ALA A 28 -1.08 1.08 -0.02
C ALA A 28 0.44 1.21 -0.19
N SER A 29 0.90 2.07 -1.11
CA SER A 29 2.32 2.36 -1.29
C SER A 29 2.91 3.03 -0.05
N ALA A 30 2.24 4.03 0.52
CA ALA A 30 2.72 4.70 1.74
C ALA A 30 2.81 3.74 2.94
N GLU A 31 1.85 2.82 3.10
CA GLU A 31 1.91 1.77 4.13
C GLU A 31 3.06 0.80 3.90
N VAL A 32 3.20 0.29 2.67
CA VAL A 32 4.25 -0.67 2.30
C VAL A 32 5.64 -0.05 2.42
N GLU A 33 5.84 1.21 2.01
CA GLU A 33 7.11 1.93 2.13
C GLU A 33 7.46 2.20 3.59
N ARG A 34 6.49 2.67 4.39
CA ARG A 34 6.69 2.86 5.84
C ARG A 34 7.09 1.56 6.52
N TYR A 35 6.43 0.46 6.16
CA TYR A 35 6.80 -0.85 6.69
C TYR A 35 8.14 -1.31 6.15
N ALA A 36 8.43 -1.23 4.85
CA ALA A 36 9.69 -1.69 4.25
C ALA A 36 10.88 -0.76 4.52
N HIS A 37 10.67 0.38 5.18
CA HIS A 37 11.73 1.35 5.48
C HIS A 37 12.95 0.68 6.12
N GLY A 38 14.13 0.96 5.56
CA GLY A 38 15.41 0.39 5.99
C GLY A 38 15.63 -1.09 5.63
N SER A 39 14.72 -1.72 4.87
CA SER A 39 14.84 -3.12 4.44
C SER A 39 15.19 -3.20 2.95
N THR A 40 15.93 -4.23 2.54
CA THR A 40 16.17 -4.51 1.11
C THR A 40 15.16 -5.53 0.59
N VAL A 41 14.06 -5.02 0.04
CA VAL A 41 12.95 -5.82 -0.53
C VAL A 41 13.02 -5.76 -2.06
N PRO A 42 12.88 -6.89 -2.78
CA PRO A 42 12.77 -6.88 -4.23
C PRO A 42 11.54 -6.08 -4.71
N GLY A 43 11.70 -5.31 -5.79
CA GLY A 43 10.61 -4.52 -6.41
C GLY A 43 9.32 -5.32 -6.66
N PRO A 44 9.38 -6.53 -7.24
CA PRO A 44 8.20 -7.37 -7.43
C PRO A 44 7.46 -7.72 -6.13
N VAL A 45 8.19 -7.91 -5.02
CA VAL A 45 7.59 -8.20 -3.71
C VAL A 45 6.92 -6.97 -3.12
N LEU A 46 7.49 -5.77 -3.33
CA LEU A 46 6.84 -4.51 -2.95
C LEU A 46 5.53 -4.33 -3.73
N ASN A 47 5.55 -4.54 -5.05
CA ASN A 47 4.36 -4.40 -5.88
C ASN A 47 3.25 -5.38 -5.44
N GLU A 48 3.59 -6.64 -5.16
CA GLU A 48 2.64 -7.63 -4.63
C GLU A 48 2.09 -7.23 -3.25
N ALA A 49 2.95 -6.72 -2.36
CA ALA A 49 2.50 -6.21 -1.06
C ALA A 49 1.53 -5.02 -1.20
N VAL A 50 1.77 -4.14 -2.16
CA VAL A 50 0.88 -3.01 -2.48
C VAL A 50 -0.46 -3.51 -3.03
N ILE A 51 -0.46 -4.47 -3.96
CA ILE A 51 -1.69 -5.05 -4.53
C ILE A 51 -2.56 -5.65 -3.43
N ARG A 52 -1.96 -6.46 -2.54
CA ARG A 52 -2.69 -7.09 -1.43
C ARG A 52 -3.24 -6.05 -0.46
N CYS A 53 -2.44 -5.04 -0.11
CA CYS A 53 -2.85 -3.97 0.78
C CYS A 53 -4.01 -3.17 0.16
N ALA A 54 -3.90 -2.80 -1.13
CA ALA A 54 -4.94 -2.11 -1.88
C ALA A 54 -6.24 -2.92 -1.97
N GLY A 55 -6.17 -4.22 -2.29
CA GLY A 55 -7.34 -5.09 -2.34
C GLY A 55 -8.04 -5.22 -0.99
N PHE A 56 -7.29 -5.31 0.11
CA PHE A 56 -7.86 -5.30 1.45
C PHE A 56 -8.52 -3.96 1.78
N LEU A 57 -7.85 -2.84 1.50
CA LEU A 57 -8.36 -1.49 1.72
C LEU A 57 -9.64 -1.22 0.92
N TYR A 58 -9.76 -1.76 -0.29
CA TYR A 58 -10.98 -1.67 -1.09
C TYR A 58 -12.17 -2.39 -0.42
N GLY A 59 -11.93 -3.54 0.20
CA GLY A 59 -12.93 -4.28 0.96
C GLY A 59 -13.34 -3.62 2.28
N MET A 60 -12.65 -2.55 2.72
CA MET A 60 -12.99 -1.83 3.94
C MET A 60 -14.16 -0.86 3.73
N PRO A 61 -14.96 -0.55 4.77
CA PRO A 61 -15.99 0.47 4.68
C PRO A 61 -15.39 1.82 4.23
N LYS A 62 -16.07 2.52 3.31
CA LYS A 62 -15.59 3.77 2.68
C LYS A 62 -15.14 4.86 3.66
N SER A 63 -15.61 4.84 4.91
CA SER A 63 -15.19 5.75 5.97
C SER A 63 -13.77 5.51 6.49
N ALA A 64 -13.11 4.41 6.07
CA ALA A 64 -11.78 4.00 6.52
C ALA A 64 -10.62 4.66 5.75
N ILE A 65 -10.86 5.12 4.52
CA ILE A 65 -9.88 5.82 3.70
C ILE A 65 -10.27 7.30 3.67
N ARG A 66 -9.46 8.16 4.30
CA ARG A 66 -9.69 9.60 4.33
C ARG A 66 -8.78 10.27 3.31
N SER A 67 -9.34 11.21 2.55
CA SER A 67 -8.54 12.15 1.77
C SER A 67 -7.99 13.22 2.70
N GLU A 68 -6.68 13.40 2.70
CA GLU A 68 -5.96 14.46 3.39
C GLU A 68 -5.35 15.41 2.36
N THR A 69 -5.67 16.69 2.47
CA THR A 69 -5.08 17.71 1.59
C THR A 69 -3.67 18.04 2.10
N ALA A 70 -2.62 17.57 1.41
CA ALA A 70 -1.24 17.94 1.73
C ALA A 70 -0.79 19.16 0.90
N GLY A 71 -1.51 20.26 1.08
CA GLY A 71 -1.22 21.54 0.42
C GLY A 71 -2.09 21.83 -0.81
N PRO A 72 -1.82 22.95 -1.51
CA PRO A 72 -2.74 23.53 -2.49
C PRO A 72 -2.97 22.70 -3.76
N LEU A 73 -2.15 21.67 -4.01
CA LEU A 73 -2.19 20.87 -5.23
C LEU A 73 -2.11 19.35 -5.00
N ASN A 74 -1.93 18.90 -3.75
CA ASN A 74 -1.71 17.48 -3.45
C ASN A 74 -2.77 16.95 -2.49
N VAL A 75 -3.46 15.89 -2.91
CA VAL A 75 -4.33 15.09 -2.06
C VAL A 75 -3.62 13.78 -1.78
N HIS A 76 -3.33 13.50 -0.52
CA HIS A 76 -2.88 12.19 -0.07
C HIS A 76 -4.06 11.45 0.50
N TYR A 77 -4.00 10.12 0.46
CA TYR A 77 -5.00 9.29 1.10
C TYR A 77 -4.34 8.63 2.30
N ALA A 78 -5.01 8.71 3.45
CA ALA A 78 -4.57 8.09 4.68
C ALA A 78 -5.59 7.02 5.10
N ALA A 79 -5.09 5.82 5.38
CA ALA A 79 -5.83 4.83 6.15
C ALA A 79 -5.22 4.76 7.54
N ASN A 80 -6.05 4.79 8.57
CA ASN A 80 -5.60 4.73 9.95
C ASN A 80 -5.36 3.27 10.40
N ASN A 81 -4.64 2.46 9.61
CA ASN A 81 -4.64 1.00 9.76
C ASN A 81 -3.27 0.35 9.53
N VAL A 82 -2.45 0.31 10.58
CA VAL A 82 -1.36 -0.67 10.73
C VAL A 82 -1.88 -2.11 10.51
N SER A 83 -3.16 -2.34 10.77
CA SER A 83 -3.88 -3.59 10.54
C SER A 83 -4.01 -3.97 9.05
N ALA A 84 -3.97 -3.01 8.11
CA ALA A 84 -4.18 -3.29 6.69
C ALA A 84 -3.06 -4.19 6.12
N LEU A 85 -1.80 -3.91 6.45
CA LEU A 85 -0.67 -4.76 6.05
C LEU A 85 -0.75 -6.16 6.67
N ARG A 86 -1.18 -6.24 7.93
CA ARG A 86 -1.33 -7.52 8.65
C ARG A 86 -2.42 -8.38 8.04
N HIS A 87 -3.60 -7.82 7.80
CA HIS A 87 -4.77 -8.57 7.32
C HIS A 87 -4.76 -8.82 5.81
N SER A 88 -4.07 -8.00 5.03
CA SER A 88 -3.83 -8.27 3.60
C SER A 88 -2.80 -9.36 3.34
N GLY A 89 -2.04 -9.79 4.36
CA GLY A 89 -0.88 -10.66 4.17
C GLY A 89 0.34 -9.96 3.54
N ALA A 90 0.27 -8.66 3.26
CA ALA A 90 1.41 -7.87 2.80
C ALA A 90 2.54 -7.86 3.84
N MET A 91 2.20 -7.82 5.14
CA MET A 91 3.18 -7.91 6.22
C MET A 91 3.95 -9.24 6.18
N ALA A 92 3.26 -10.36 5.91
CA ALA A 92 3.90 -11.67 5.82
C ALA A 92 4.90 -11.74 4.66
N LEU A 93 4.59 -11.10 3.53
CA LEU A 93 5.50 -10.98 2.38
C LEU A 93 6.74 -10.14 2.68
N LEU A 94 6.57 -9.04 3.43
CA LEU A 94 7.66 -8.11 3.73
C LEU A 94 8.52 -8.56 4.92
N SER A 95 7.94 -9.33 5.85
CA SER A 95 8.59 -9.77 7.09
C SER A 95 9.93 -10.51 6.93
N PRO A 96 10.20 -11.32 5.89
CA PRO A 96 11.48 -12.01 5.72
C PRO A 96 12.62 -11.05 5.36
N PHE A 97 12.29 -9.88 4.80
CA PHE A 97 13.27 -8.87 4.36
C PHE A 97 13.58 -7.83 5.44
N LYS A 98 12.74 -7.76 6.47
CA LYS A 98 13.06 -7.02 7.70
C LYS A 98 14.27 -7.70 8.32
N GLN A 99 15.41 -7.00 8.36
CA GLN A 99 16.55 -7.46 9.15
C GLN A 99 16.05 -7.73 10.57
N ARG A 100 16.02 -8.99 11.00
CA ARG A 100 15.93 -9.31 12.43
C ARG A 100 17.15 -8.66 13.04
N ARG A 101 16.94 -7.62 13.85
CA ARG A 101 17.99 -7.06 14.68
C ARG A 101 18.56 -8.25 15.47
N ALA A 102 19.75 -8.71 15.09
CA ALA A 102 20.46 -9.70 15.87
C ALA A 102 20.67 -9.06 17.24
N VAL A 103 20.07 -9.65 18.26
CA VAL A 103 20.28 -9.27 19.66
C VAL A 103 21.60 -9.89 20.11
#